data_AF-A0A968AWJ5-F1
#
_entry.id   AF-A0A968AWJ5-F1
#
_cell.length_a   1.000
_cell.length_b   1.000
_cell.length_c   1.000
_cell.angle_alpha   90.00
_cell.angle_beta   90.00
_cell.angle_gamma   90.00
#
_symmetry.space_group_name_H-M   'P 1'
#
loop_
_entity.id
_entity.type
_entity.pdbx_description
1 polymer ?
#
loop_
_entity_poly.entity_id
_entity_poly.type
_entity_poly.pdbx_seq_one_letter_code
_entity_poly.pdbx_strand_id
1 'polypeptide(L)'
;MEQNIQGRLSAQPGRSGAATKKDNAHNNSQNRGFETELEIKENAMRVLEKRYLKKDADGNPLESAEDMFRRVCTNIAEAEKNY
;
A
#
# COMPACT_ATOMS: atom_id res chain seq x y z
N MET A 1 -7.45 37.22 45.01
CA MET A 1 -6.54 36.75 43.95
C MET A 1 -7.07 35.42 43.46
N GLU A 2 -7.55 35.47 42.22
CA GLU A 2 -8.37 34.51 41.47
C GLU A 2 -7.65 33.14 41.35
N GLN A 3 -8.32 32.06 41.73
CA GLN A 3 -9.17 31.18 40.90
C GLN A 3 -8.45 30.28 39.88
N ASN A 4 -8.59 28.97 40.16
CA ASN A 4 -9.07 27.95 39.24
C ASN A 4 -8.14 27.39 38.15
N ILE A 5 -7.48 26.30 38.56
CA ILE A 5 -7.14 25.11 37.77
C ILE A 5 -8.30 24.61 36.88
N GLN A 6 -8.45 25.16 35.67
CA GLN A 6 -9.22 24.55 34.58
C GLN A 6 -8.91 25.25 33.24
N GLY A 7 -8.26 24.56 32.30
CA GLY A 7 -8.21 25.02 30.92
C GLY A 7 -7.00 24.58 30.10
N ARG A 8 -6.95 23.30 29.72
CA ARG A 8 -6.45 22.82 28.41
C ARG A 8 -6.88 21.36 28.21
N LEU A 9 -8.19 21.20 28.05
CA LEU A 9 -8.78 20.02 27.43
C LEU A 9 -8.99 20.33 25.94
N SER A 10 -8.11 19.81 25.11
CA SER A 10 -8.45 19.32 23.77
C SER A 10 -7.67 18.02 23.62
N ALA A 11 -8.12 16.95 24.28
CA ALA A 11 -8.85 15.91 23.57
C ALA A 11 -8.37 15.82 22.10
N GLN A 12 -7.37 14.98 21.83
CA GLN A 12 -7.29 14.36 20.52
C GLN A 12 -8.26 13.18 20.55
N PRO A 13 -9.48 13.30 19.98
CA PRO A 13 -10.33 12.14 19.81
C PRO A 13 -9.75 11.26 18.70
N GLY A 14 -9.51 9.99 19.04
CA GLY A 14 -9.59 8.88 18.10
C GLY A 14 -8.48 8.77 17.05
N ARG A 15 -7.38 8.10 17.41
CA ARG A 15 -6.86 7.09 16.49
C ARG A 15 -7.83 5.91 16.58
N SER A 16 -9.04 6.09 16.02
CA SER A 16 -10.02 5.02 15.89
C SER A 16 -9.31 3.87 15.22
N GLY A 17 -9.26 2.73 15.92
CA GLY A 17 -8.82 1.48 15.32
C GLY A 17 -9.59 1.32 14.03
N ALA A 18 -8.89 1.37 12.91
CA ALA A 18 -9.45 0.93 11.64
C ALA A 18 -9.84 -0.52 11.89
N ALA A 19 -11.14 -0.76 12.02
CA ALA A 19 -11.71 -2.07 12.06
C ALA A 19 -11.28 -2.78 10.77
N THR A 20 -10.22 -3.58 10.85
CA THR A 20 -9.86 -4.53 9.81
C THR A 20 -10.88 -5.66 9.91
N LYS A 21 -12.08 -5.40 9.37
CA LYS A 21 -13.11 -6.40 9.17
C LYS A 21 -12.78 -7.13 7.88
N LYS A 22 -12.77 -8.46 8.00
CA LYS A 22 -12.64 -9.49 6.97
C LYS A 22 -11.20 -9.85 6.63
N ASP A 23 -10.69 -10.79 7.42
CA ASP A 23 -9.87 -11.88 6.92
C ASP A 23 -10.58 -12.45 5.68
N ASN A 24 -10.11 -12.08 4.50
CA ASN A 24 -10.68 -12.62 3.27
C ASN A 24 -10.28 -14.09 3.21
N ALA A 25 -11.29 -14.95 3.18
CA ALA A 25 -11.14 -16.39 3.25
C ALA A 25 -10.22 -16.89 2.13
N HIS A 26 -9.30 -17.78 2.50
CA HIS A 26 -8.44 -18.50 1.57
C HIS A 26 -9.32 -19.41 0.69
N ASN A 27 -9.75 -18.90 -0.45
CA ASN A 27 -10.51 -19.68 -1.41
C ASN A 27 -9.52 -20.38 -2.35
N ASN A 28 -9.19 -21.62 -1.99
CA ASN A 28 -8.57 -22.58 -2.89
C ASN A 28 -9.58 -22.98 -3.97
N SER A 29 -9.33 -22.57 -5.22
CA SER A 29 -9.86 -23.24 -6.40
C SER A 29 -8.81 -23.21 -7.50
N GLN A 30 -8.42 -24.39 -7.93
CA GLN A 30 -7.36 -24.66 -8.89
C GLN A 30 -7.69 -24.04 -10.26
N ASN A 31 -7.12 -22.89 -10.56
CA ASN A 31 -6.95 -22.38 -11.93
C ASN A 31 -5.46 -22.07 -12.12
N ARG A 32 -4.71 -22.93 -12.82
CA ARG A 32 -3.30 -22.66 -13.19
C ARG A 32 -3.19 -21.71 -14.39
N GLY A 33 -3.95 -20.62 -14.36
CA GLY A 33 -3.64 -19.39 -15.09
C GLY A 33 -3.28 -18.37 -14.03
N PHE A 34 -2.07 -17.80 -14.09
CA PHE A 34 -1.55 -16.89 -13.06
C PHE A 34 -2.32 -15.55 -13.04
N GLU A 35 -3.54 -15.55 -12.50
CA GLU A 35 -4.22 -14.33 -12.07
C GLU A 35 -3.83 -14.07 -10.62
N THR A 36 -2.62 -13.56 -10.44
CA THR A 36 -2.18 -13.06 -9.14
C THR A 36 -2.69 -11.65 -8.96
N GLU A 37 -3.90 -11.50 -8.44
CA GLU A 37 -4.30 -10.24 -7.81
C GLU A 37 -3.36 -10.04 -6.61
N LEU A 38 -2.53 -8.98 -6.65
CA LEU A 38 -1.58 -8.74 -5.59
C LEU A 38 -2.34 -8.20 -4.38
N GLU A 39 -2.37 -8.97 -3.30
CA GLU A 39 -2.93 -8.53 -2.02
C GLU A 39 -2.03 -7.48 -1.37
N ILE A 40 -2.16 -6.23 -1.82
CA ILE A 40 -1.41 -5.09 -1.30
C ILE A 40 -2.29 -4.35 -0.29
N LYS A 41 -1.86 -4.35 0.98
CA LYS A 41 -2.53 -3.56 2.02
C LYS A 41 -2.47 -2.07 1.65
N GLU A 42 -3.53 -1.33 2.00
CA GLU A 42 -3.68 0.10 1.68
C GLU A 42 -2.46 0.95 2.07
N ASN A 43 -1.85 0.70 3.22
CA ASN A 43 -0.64 1.41 3.65
C ASN A 43 0.57 1.13 2.74
N ALA A 44 0.72 -0.11 2.26
CA ALA A 44 1.76 -0.45 1.31
C ALA A 44 1.48 0.23 -0.04
N MET A 45 0.23 0.22 -0.51
CA MET A 45 -0.15 0.89 -1.76
C MET A 45 0.19 2.38 -1.73
N ARG A 46 -0.12 3.08 -0.62
CA ARG A 46 0.28 4.49 -0.44
C ARG A 46 1.78 4.73 -0.56
N VAL A 47 2.60 3.80 -0.04
CA VAL A 47 4.06 3.91 -0.15
C VAL A 47 4.52 3.67 -1.59
N LEU A 48 3.93 2.68 -2.27
CA LEU A 48 4.19 2.38 -3.68
C LEU A 48 3.89 3.60 -4.56
N GLU A 49 2.69 4.16 -4.48
CA GLU A 49 2.28 5.37 -5.21
C GLU A 49 3.18 6.56 -4.90
N LYS A 50 3.60 6.72 -3.64
CA LYS A 50 4.42 7.87 -3.26
C LYS A 50 5.84 7.79 -3.81
N ARG A 51 6.46 6.60 -3.83
CA ARG A 51 7.91 6.45 -4.01
C ARG A 51 8.36 5.62 -5.20
N TYR A 52 7.54 4.69 -5.68
CA TYR A 52 8.01 3.61 -6.55
C TYR A 52 7.27 3.50 -7.87
N LEU A 53 5.97 3.82 -7.91
CA LEU A 53 5.24 3.90 -9.17
C LEU A 53 5.75 5.09 -9.99
N LYS A 54 6.02 4.85 -11.27
CA LYS A 54 6.29 5.90 -12.26
C LYS A 54 5.17 6.93 -12.25
N LYS A 55 5.55 8.18 -12.47
CA LYS A 55 4.63 9.31 -12.48
C LYS A 55 4.75 10.11 -13.77
N ASP A 56 3.66 10.76 -14.13
CA ASP A 56 3.66 11.79 -15.16
C ASP A 56 4.28 13.10 -14.62
N ALA A 57 4.25 14.14 -15.46
CA ALA A 57 4.74 15.46 -15.10
C ALA A 57 3.91 16.13 -13.99
N ASP A 58 2.65 15.74 -13.83
CA ASP A 58 1.71 16.26 -12.83
C ASP A 58 1.79 15.49 -11.49
N GLY A 59 2.54 14.39 -11.46
CA GLY A 59 2.76 13.56 -10.27
C GLY A 59 1.74 12.42 -10.10
N ASN A 60 0.89 12.16 -11.08
CA ASN A 60 -0.06 11.04 -11.03
C ASN A 60 0.64 9.72 -11.35
N PRO A 61 0.32 8.61 -10.64
CA PRO A 61 0.84 7.29 -10.98
C PRO A 61 0.45 6.87 -12.41
N LEU A 62 1.44 6.46 -13.20
CA LEU A 62 1.30 6.00 -14.58
C LEU A 62 1.33 4.47 -14.72
N GLU A 63 1.67 3.74 -13.66
CA GLU A 63 1.74 2.28 -13.66
C GLU A 63 1.04 1.72 -12.42
N SER A 64 0.53 0.49 -12.52
CA SER A 64 0.02 -0.26 -11.35
C SER A 64 1.16 -0.87 -10.54
N ALA A 65 0.86 -1.39 -9.35
CA ALA A 65 1.86 -2.10 -8.54
C ALA A 65 2.34 -3.37 -9.25
N GLU A 66 1.43 -4.09 -9.90
CA GLU A 66 1.69 -5.26 -10.73
C GLU A 66 2.69 -4.95 -11.85
N ASP A 67 2.47 -3.85 -12.56
CA ASP A 67 3.34 -3.41 -13.65
C ASP A 67 4.75 -3.07 -13.12
N MET A 68 4.80 -2.39 -11.98
CA MET A 68 6.06 -2.06 -11.31
C MET A 68 6.84 -3.33 -10.95
N PHE A 69 6.19 -4.34 -10.36
CA PHE A 69 6.82 -5.61 -10.04
C PHE A 69 7.27 -6.37 -11.28
N ARG A 70 6.43 -6.45 -12.33
CA ARG A 70 6.79 -7.09 -13.59
C ARG A 70 8.05 -6.48 -14.18
N ARG A 71 8.12 -5.15 -14.24
CA ARG A 71 9.30 -4.43 -14.74
C ARG A 71 10.56 -4.75 -13.94
N VAL A 72 10.47 -4.74 -12.61
CA VAL A 72 11.61 -5.08 -11.74
C VAL A 72 12.08 -6.51 -11.98
N CYS A 73 11.14 -7.47 -12.00
CA CYS A 73 11.44 -8.88 -12.25
C CYS A 73 12.10 -9.10 -13.61
N THR A 74 11.58 -8.47 -14.67
CA THR A 74 12.17 -8.56 -16.02
C THR A 74 13.61 -8.02 -16.03
N ASN A 75 13.85 -6.84 -15.46
CA ASN A 75 15.18 -6.25 -15.42
C ASN A 75 16.19 -7.14 -14.66
N ILE A 76 15.77 -7.75 -13.55
CA ILE A 76 16.60 -8.69 -12.79
C ILE A 76 16.88 -9.93 -13.64
N ALA A 77 15.85 -10.56 -14.21
CA ALA A 77 16.00 -11.76 -15.03
C ALA A 77 16.89 -11.52 -16.26
N GLU A 78 16.82 -10.35 -16.88
CA GLU A 78 17.68 -9.97 -17.99
C GLU A 78 19.15 -9.81 -17.57
N ALA A 79 19.40 -9.24 -16.39
CA ALA A 79 20.75 -9.14 -15.85
C ALA A 79 21.37 -10.52 -15.55
N GLU A 80 20.56 -11.46 -15.03
CA GLU A 80 21.00 -12.81 -14.67
C GLU A 80 21.23 -13.74 -15.88
N LYS A 81 20.73 -13.43 -17.08
CA LYS A 81 20.88 -14.30 -18.27
C LYS A 81 22.33 -14.59 -18.69
N ASN A 82 23.26 -13.74 -18.28
CA ASN A 82 24.66 -13.78 -18.71
C ASN A 82 25.61 -14.34 -17.62
N TYR A 83 25.08 -14.91 -16.55
CA TYR A 83 25.84 -15.47 -15.42
C TYR A 83 25.61 -16.98 -15.31
#